data_AF-A0A6G1G9Q2-F1
#
_entry.id   AF-A0A6G1G9Q2-F1
#
_cell.length_a   1.000
_cell.length_b   1.000
_cell.length_c   1.000
_cell.angle_alpha   90.00
_cell.angle_beta   90.00
_cell.angle_gamma   90.00
#
_symmetry.space_group_name_H-M   'P 1'
#
loop_
_entity.id
_entity.type
_entity.pdbx_description
1 polymer ?
#
loop_
_entity_poly.entity_id
_entity_poly.type
_entity_poly.pdbx_seq_one_letter_code
_entity_poly.pdbx_strand_id
1 'polypeptide(L)'
;MAESQPKEYTALSYTWGDSVFDASIIIDGQRASITTSLKNALVELSKIENLTQGKWWIDQVCINQSDVEERNAQVGLMREIYKLSRGVTIWLGEPVDPSYNAIDVIKGAILHNDRQPGRRERQHKKSTIEVVQKNWEELRRFFQMPWWSRCWVRQEVG
;
A
#
# COMPACT_ATOMS: atom_id res chain seq x y z
N MET A 1 20.83 -11.39 -19.90
CA MET A 1 20.43 -10.34 -18.93
C MET A 1 20.08 -11.08 -17.65
N ALA A 2 20.82 -10.89 -16.56
CA ALA A 2 20.55 -11.59 -15.30
C ALA A 2 19.31 -10.97 -14.64
N GLU A 3 18.26 -11.75 -14.41
CA GLU A 3 17.17 -11.36 -13.54
C GLU A 3 17.74 -11.16 -12.13
N SER A 4 17.72 -9.92 -11.65
CA SER A 4 18.08 -9.61 -10.27
C SER A 4 17.07 -10.30 -9.36
N GLN A 5 17.52 -11.27 -8.56
CA GLN A 5 16.63 -11.92 -7.60
C GLN A 5 16.05 -10.86 -6.64
N PRO A 6 14.75 -10.95 -6.30
CA PRO A 6 14.14 -10.05 -5.33
C PRO A 6 14.89 -10.17 -4.00
N LYS A 7 15.27 -9.04 -3.44
CA LYS A 7 15.91 -8.92 -2.13
C LYS A 7 14.93 -9.41 -1.05
N GLU A 8 15.48 -9.93 0.05
CA GLU A 8 14.72 -10.54 1.16
C GLU A 8 13.95 -9.53 2.04
N TYR A 9 13.48 -8.40 1.50
CA TYR A 9 12.68 -7.43 2.25
C TYR A 9 11.34 -7.13 1.58
N THR A 10 10.37 -6.76 2.40
CA THR A 10 9.09 -6.20 1.98
C THR A 10 9.17 -4.68 2.07
N ALA A 11 8.77 -3.97 1.01
CA ALA A 11 8.71 -2.51 1.05
C ALA A 11 7.36 -2.06 1.63
N LEU A 12 7.38 -1.12 2.58
CA LEU A 12 6.17 -0.43 3.02
C LEU A 12 5.94 0.79 2.14
N SER A 13 4.72 0.91 1.63
CA SER A 13 4.24 2.14 1.01
C SER A 13 3.12 2.72 1.84
N TYR A 14 3.29 3.98 2.24
CA TYR A 14 2.32 4.70 3.03
C TYR A 14 2.38 6.20 2.74
N THR A 15 1.31 6.92 3.08
CA THR A 15 1.33 8.38 2.99
C THR A 15 2.16 8.95 4.14
N TRP A 16 3.20 9.73 3.84
CA TRP A 16 4.03 10.36 4.88
C TRP A 16 3.19 11.23 5.85
N GLY A 17 2.18 11.92 5.31
CA GLY A 17 1.31 12.80 6.08
C GLY A 17 2.02 14.08 6.50
N ASP A 18 1.53 14.69 7.58
CA ASP A 18 2.19 15.84 8.19
C ASP A 18 3.52 15.42 8.82
N SER A 19 4.53 16.29 8.76
CA SER A 19 5.85 16.08 9.38
C SER A 19 5.81 16.24 10.91
N VAL A 20 4.84 15.60 11.57
CA VAL A 20 4.64 15.58 13.02
C VAL A 20 5.31 14.32 13.56
N PHE A 21 6.44 14.50 14.26
CA PHE A 21 7.24 13.42 14.84
C PHE A 21 6.91 13.21 16.32
N ASP A 22 5.65 12.89 16.63
CA ASP A 22 5.15 12.68 17.99
C ASP A 22 5.22 11.21 18.44
N ALA A 23 5.72 10.33 17.59
CA ALA A 23 5.83 8.90 17.81
C ALA A 23 7.28 8.42 17.76
N SER A 24 7.51 7.20 18.28
CA SER A 24 8.84 6.59 18.24
C SER A 24 8.79 5.09 18.10
N ILE A 25 9.81 4.52 17.46
CA ILE A 25 10.07 3.08 17.37
C ILE A 25 11.46 2.76 17.92
N ILE A 26 11.72 1.48 18.18
CA ILE A 26 13.05 1.00 18.57
C ILE A 26 13.69 0.33 17.35
N ILE A 27 14.88 0.79 16.98
CA ILE A 27 15.74 0.25 15.93
C ILE A 27 17.08 -0.07 16.58
N ASP A 28 17.51 -1.33 16.52
CA ASP A 28 18.78 -1.79 17.11
C ASP A 28 18.99 -1.34 18.57
N GLY A 29 17.92 -1.34 19.36
CA GLY A 29 17.92 -0.91 20.76
C GLY A 29 17.89 0.61 20.98
N GLN A 30 17.92 1.42 19.92
CA GLN A 30 17.84 2.88 19.97
C GLN A 30 16.45 3.39 19.63
N ARG A 31 16.01 4.44 20.32
CA ARG A 31 14.75 5.10 20.03
C ARG A 31 14.91 6.05 18.84
N ALA A 32 14.12 5.84 17.80
CA ALA A 32 14.03 6.72 16.64
C ALA A 32 12.66 7.39 16.57
N SER A 33 12.65 8.70 16.32
CA SER A 33 11.42 9.45 16.11
C SER A 33 10.82 9.14 14.75
N ILE A 34 9.52 8.93 14.72
CA ILE A 34 8.76 8.65 13.50
C ILE A 34 7.50 9.50 13.44
N THR A 35 6.97 9.65 12.24
CA THR A 35 5.68 10.32 12.01
C THR A 35 4.52 9.54 12.63
N THR A 36 3.47 10.25 13.03
CA THR A 36 2.18 9.65 13.45
C THR A 36 1.66 8.69 12.38
N SER A 37 1.81 9.06 11.10
CA SER A 37 1.39 8.26 9.96
C SER A 37 2.09 6.89 9.93
N LEU A 38 3.42 6.87 10.06
CA LEU A 38 4.18 5.62 10.11
C LEU A 38 3.80 4.78 11.34
N LYS A 39 3.60 5.41 12.50
CA LYS A 39 3.16 4.71 13.71
C LYS A 39 1.85 3.97 13.46
N ASN A 40 0.85 4.65 12.90
CA ASN A 40 -0.46 4.06 12.67
C ASN A 40 -0.37 2.89 11.67
N ALA A 41 0.43 3.05 10.61
CA ALA A 41 0.72 1.96 9.68
C ALA A 41 1.32 0.74 10.40
N LEU A 42 2.38 0.93 11.20
CA LEU A 42 3.07 -0.15 11.89
C LEU A 42 2.18 -0.84 12.94
N VAL A 43 1.36 -0.08 13.67
CA VAL A 43 0.39 -0.62 14.63
C VAL A 43 -0.61 -1.53 13.93
N GLU A 44 -1.20 -1.12 12.80
CA GLU A 44 -2.12 -1.99 12.05
C GLU A 44 -1.42 -3.22 11.48
N LEU A 45 -0.22 -3.06 10.92
CA LEU A 45 0.57 -4.18 10.38
C LEU A 45 0.91 -5.19 11.46
N SER A 46 1.19 -4.75 12.69
CA SER A 46 1.50 -5.64 13.82
C SER A 46 0.33 -6.53 14.25
N LYS A 47 -0.91 -6.20 13.86
CA LYS A 47 -2.10 -7.02 14.13
C LYS A 47 -2.23 -8.19 13.15
N ILE A 48 -1.46 -8.19 12.07
CA ILE A 48 -1.51 -9.21 11.03
C ILE A 48 -0.33 -10.16 11.25
N GLU A 49 -0.61 -11.37 11.75
CA GLU A 49 0.38 -12.36 12.21
C GLU A 49 1.54 -12.56 11.20
N ASN A 50 1.20 -12.74 9.93
CA ASN A 50 2.11 -12.98 8.82
C ASN A 50 2.89 -11.76 8.32
N LEU A 51 2.64 -10.56 8.86
CA LEU A 51 3.40 -9.33 8.56
C LEU A 51 4.35 -8.92 9.70
N THR A 52 4.31 -9.59 10.85
CA THR A 52 5.19 -9.31 12.00
C THR A 52 6.61 -9.85 11.84
N GLN A 53 6.85 -10.70 10.84
CA GLN A 53 8.13 -11.38 10.62
C GLN A 53 8.76 -10.95 9.28
N GLY A 54 10.08 -10.81 9.26
CA GLY A 54 10.87 -10.52 8.05
C GLY A 54 11.55 -9.16 8.04
N LYS A 55 12.27 -8.87 6.95
CA LYS A 55 12.95 -7.58 6.75
C LYS A 55 11.99 -6.60 6.10
N TRP A 56 11.95 -5.38 6.60
CA TRP A 56 11.11 -4.31 6.08
C TRP A 56 11.99 -3.17 5.59
N TRP A 57 11.65 -2.64 4.42
CA TRP A 57 12.19 -1.37 3.96
C TRP A 57 11.11 -0.30 4.12
N ILE A 58 11.45 0.74 4.87
CA ILE A 58 10.57 1.88 5.18
C ILE A 58 11.40 3.13 4.94
N ASP A 59 10.97 4.02 4.04
CA ASP A 59 11.73 5.21 3.64
C ASP A 59 12.20 6.08 4.83
N GLN A 60 11.33 6.33 5.80
CA GLN A 60 11.65 7.12 7.00
C GLN A 60 12.70 6.48 7.90
N VAL A 61 12.87 5.17 7.81
CA VAL A 61 13.79 4.39 8.66
C VAL A 61 15.09 4.08 7.93
N CYS A 62 14.99 3.68 6.66
CA CYS A 62 16.12 3.19 5.87
C CYS A 62 16.88 4.30 5.13
N ILE A 63 16.30 5.49 5.00
CA ILE A 63 16.96 6.66 4.41
C ILE A 63 17.32 7.62 5.53
N ASN A 64 18.58 8.09 5.54
CA ASN A 64 18.97 9.17 6.44
C ASN A 64 18.28 10.48 6.02
N GLN A 65 17.22 10.83 6.74
CA GLN A 65 16.41 12.01 6.42
C GLN A 65 17.15 13.34 6.65
N SER A 66 18.23 13.32 7.44
CA SER A 66 19.05 14.50 7.75
C SER A 66 20.13 14.78 6.70
N ASP A 67 20.46 13.79 5.87
CA ASP A 67 21.42 13.94 4.78
C ASP A 67 20.68 14.16 3.47
N VAL A 68 20.74 15.40 2.96
CA VAL A 68 20.04 15.79 1.74
C VAL A 68 20.62 15.10 0.51
N GLU A 69 21.93 14.85 0.48
CA GLU A 69 22.59 14.21 -0.66
C GLU A 69 22.21 12.73 -0.72
N GLU A 70 22.30 12.02 0.41
CA GLU A 70 21.85 10.63 0.52
C GLU A 70 20.37 10.52 0.17
N ARG A 71 19.53 11.37 0.78
CA ARG A 71 18.08 11.36 0.54
C ARG A 71 17.77 11.54 -0.94
N ASN A 72 18.42 12.49 -1.62
CA ASN A 72 18.20 12.70 -3.05
C ASN A 72 18.66 11.52 -3.90
N ALA A 73 19.79 10.90 -3.54
CA ALA A 73 20.28 9.69 -4.20
C ALA A 73 19.29 8.51 -4.02
N GLN A 74 18.81 8.29 -2.80
CA GLN A 74 17.82 7.24 -2.49
C GLN A 74 16.48 7.49 -3.20
N VAL A 75 16.04 8.75 -3.28
CA VAL A 75 14.84 9.13 -4.06
C VAL A 75 15.00 8.77 -5.54
N GLY A 76 16.20 8.94 -6.10
CA GLY A 76 16.52 8.49 -7.46
C GLY A 76 16.46 6.97 -7.65
N LEU A 77 16.63 6.19 -6.58
CA LEU A 77 16.62 4.73 -6.57
C LEU A 77 15.28 4.11 -6.19
N MET A 78 14.28 4.92 -5.79
CA MET A 78 12.98 4.44 -5.29
C MET A 78 12.36 3.35 -6.16
N ARG A 79 12.33 3.57 -7.49
CA ARG A 79 11.81 2.58 -8.43
C ARG A 79 12.53 1.23 -8.33
N GLU A 80 13.85 1.23 -8.22
CA GLU A 80 14.62 -0.01 -8.09
C GLU A 80 14.42 -0.67 -6.73
N ILE A 81 14.30 0.12 -5.66
CA ILE A 81 14.02 -0.38 -4.31
C ILE A 81 12.69 -1.14 -4.30
N TYR A 82 11.60 -0.52 -4.77
CA TYR A 82 10.30 -1.19 -4.82
C TYR A 82 10.32 -2.42 -5.74
N LYS A 83 10.94 -2.30 -6.93
CA LYS A 83 11.07 -3.41 -7.88
C LYS A 83 11.86 -4.60 -7.33
N LEU A 84 12.90 -4.34 -6.56
CA LEU A 84 13.76 -5.36 -5.97
C LEU A 84 13.20 -5.92 -4.66
N SER A 85 12.11 -5.38 -4.12
CA SER A 85 11.47 -5.94 -2.93
C SER A 85 10.83 -7.31 -3.24
N ARG A 86 10.65 -8.14 -2.22
CA ARG A 86 9.83 -9.36 -2.31
C ARG A 86 8.38 -9.03 -2.65
N GLY A 87 7.93 -7.85 -2.24
CA GLY A 87 6.59 -7.33 -2.45
C GLY A 87 6.42 -6.00 -1.74
N VAL A 88 5.34 -5.31 -2.11
CA VAL A 88 5.00 -4.00 -1.56
C VAL A 88 3.73 -4.15 -0.72
N THR A 89 3.83 -3.80 0.56
CA THR A 89 2.66 -3.66 1.43
C THR A 89 2.22 -2.20 1.40
N ILE A 90 0.99 -1.96 0.96
CA ILE A 90 0.42 -0.63 0.85
C ILE A 90 -0.51 -0.39 2.05
N TRP A 91 -0.20 0.62 2.87
CA TRP A 91 -1.13 1.14 3.87
C TRP A 91 -1.83 2.37 3.30
N LEU A 92 -3.14 2.23 3.07
CA LEU A 92 -3.97 3.27 2.47
C LEU A 92 -4.40 4.35 3.48
N GLY A 93 -4.26 4.08 4.78
CA GLY A 93 -4.72 4.93 5.87
C GLY A 93 -5.69 4.19 6.79
N GLU A 94 -6.20 4.91 7.78
CA GLU A 94 -7.24 4.38 8.67
C GLU A 94 -8.57 4.18 7.92
N PRO A 95 -9.33 3.13 8.24
CA PRO A 95 -10.65 2.95 7.68
C PRO A 95 -11.54 4.11 8.11
N VAL A 96 -12.07 4.84 7.13
CA VAL A 96 -13.03 5.94 7.37
C VAL A 96 -14.34 5.39 7.95
N ASP A 97 -14.69 4.14 7.64
CA ASP A 97 -15.84 3.42 8.16
C ASP A 97 -15.57 1.89 8.14
N PRO A 98 -15.72 1.15 9.25
CA PRO A 98 -15.51 -0.31 9.28
C PRO A 98 -16.50 -1.12 8.43
N SER A 99 -17.66 -0.54 8.08
CA SER A 99 -18.66 -1.17 7.20
C SER A 99 -18.36 -0.97 5.71
N TYR A 100 -17.37 -0.13 5.39
CA TYR A 100 -16.95 0.15 4.02
C TYR A 100 -15.95 -0.89 3.54
N ASN A 101 -16.26 -1.57 2.43
CA ASN A 101 -15.30 -2.42 1.77
C ASN A 101 -15.29 -2.22 0.25
N ALA A 102 -14.73 -1.07 -0.17
CA ALA A 102 -14.46 -0.80 -1.58
C ALA A 102 -13.61 -1.91 -2.23
N ILE A 103 -12.77 -2.62 -1.46
CA ILE A 103 -12.00 -3.78 -1.94
C ILE A 103 -12.95 -4.94 -2.30
N ASP A 104 -14.00 -5.19 -1.53
CA ASP A 104 -14.98 -6.23 -1.85
C ASP A 104 -15.82 -5.86 -3.08
N VAL A 105 -16.14 -4.57 -3.25
CA VAL A 105 -16.79 -4.07 -4.48
C VAL A 105 -15.88 -4.32 -5.70
N ILE A 106 -14.59 -4.00 -5.59
CA ILE A 106 -13.60 -4.22 -6.66
C ILE A 106 -13.44 -5.72 -6.95
N LYS A 107 -13.31 -6.56 -5.92
CA LYS A 107 -13.22 -8.02 -6.06
C LYS A 107 -14.46 -8.58 -6.76
N GLY A 108 -15.66 -8.15 -6.35
CA GLY A 108 -16.91 -8.53 -7.00
C GLY A 108 -16.91 -8.12 -8.47
N ALA A 109 -16.56 -6.88 -8.78
CA ALA A 109 -16.51 -6.36 -10.15
C ALA A 109 -15.52 -7.12 -11.06
N ILE A 110 -14.34 -7.48 -10.54
CA ILE A 110 -13.32 -8.26 -11.25
C ILE A 110 -13.79 -9.71 -11.46
N LEU A 111 -14.28 -10.37 -10.41
CA LEU A 111 -14.76 -11.76 -10.45
C LEU A 111 -16.02 -11.92 -11.33
N HIS A 112 -16.83 -10.88 -11.48
CA HIS A 112 -17.98 -10.88 -12.38
C HIS A 112 -17.62 -10.73 -13.87
N ASN A 113 -16.38 -10.36 -14.20
CA ASN A 113 -15.94 -10.20 -15.59
C ASN A 113 -15.41 -11.51 -16.22
N ASP A 114 -15.36 -12.60 -15.45
CA ASP A 114 -14.92 -13.91 -15.95
C ASP A 114 -16.03 -14.57 -16.79
N ARG A 115 -16.14 -14.12 -18.04
CA ARG A 115 -16.97 -14.75 -19.07
C ARG A 115 -16.36 -16.09 -19.43
N GLN A 116 -16.68 -17.15 -18.68
CA GLN A 116 -16.46 -18.50 -19.18
C GLN A 116 -17.40 -18.74 -20.38
N PRO A 117 -16.88 -18.95 -21.61
CA PRO A 117 -17.73 -19.27 -22.74
C PRO A 117 -18.25 -20.69 -22.56
N GLY A 118 -19.55 -20.86 -22.31
CA GLY A 118 -20.21 -22.18 -22.39
C GLY A 118 -21.28 -22.50 -21.35
N ARG A 119 -21.37 -21.79 -20.22
CA ARG A 119 -22.45 -22.02 -19.25
C ARG A 119 -23.66 -21.14 -19.55
N ARG A 120 -24.73 -21.74 -20.09
CA ARG A 120 -26.08 -21.16 -20.04
C ARG A 120 -26.51 -21.11 -18.58
N GLU A 121 -26.41 -19.95 -17.95
CA GLU A 121 -27.01 -19.76 -16.62
C GLU A 121 -27.86 -18.50 -16.61
N ARG A 122 -29.17 -18.73 -16.54
CA ARG A 122 -30.20 -17.72 -16.29
C ARG A 122 -30.12 -17.29 -14.82
N GLN A 123 -29.11 -16.52 -14.47
CA GLN A 123 -29.15 -15.67 -13.28
C GLN A 123 -28.79 -14.27 -13.74
N HIS A 124 -29.63 -13.29 -13.41
CA HIS A 124 -29.31 -11.86 -13.53
C HIS A 124 -28.12 -11.57 -12.61
N LYS A 125 -26.90 -11.96 -13.03
CA LYS A 125 -25.67 -11.47 -12.43
C LYS A 125 -25.60 -10.01 -12.82
N LYS A 126 -25.66 -9.13 -11.82
CA LYS A 126 -25.54 -7.69 -12.04
C LYS A 126 -24.29 -7.44 -12.87
N SER A 127 -24.43 -6.63 -13.91
CA SER A 127 -23.28 -6.32 -14.75
C SER A 127 -22.22 -5.59 -13.91
N THR A 128 -20.95 -5.70 -14.30
CA THR A 128 -19.87 -4.93 -13.67
C THR A 128 -20.22 -3.43 -13.60
N ILE A 129 -20.90 -2.91 -14.63
CA ILE A 129 -21.38 -1.53 -14.68
C ILE A 129 -22.40 -1.25 -13.56
N GLU A 130 -23.38 -2.13 -13.34
CA GLU A 130 -24.38 -1.96 -12.27
C GLU A 130 -23.76 -2.04 -10.87
N VAL A 131 -22.77 -2.92 -10.68
CA VAL A 131 -22.03 -3.02 -9.41
C VAL A 131 -21.22 -1.74 -9.16
N VAL A 132 -20.52 -1.23 -10.17
CA VAL A 132 -19.73 0.00 -10.05
C VAL A 132 -20.64 1.21 -9.82
N GLN A 133 -21.74 1.34 -10.57
CA GLN A 133 -22.69 2.44 -10.42
C GLN A 133 -23.33 2.47 -9.04
N LYS A 134 -23.77 1.30 -8.53
CA LYS A 134 -24.40 1.22 -7.21
C LYS A 134 -23.46 1.64 -6.09
N ASN A 135 -22.17 1.35 -6.23
CA ASN A 135 -21.17 1.58 -5.19
C ASN A 135 -20.22 2.74 -5.55
N TRP A 136 -20.65 3.67 -6.41
CA TRP A 136 -19.78 4.72 -6.95
C TRP A 136 -19.18 5.62 -5.87
N GLU A 137 -19.96 6.02 -4.87
CA GLU A 137 -19.45 6.87 -3.78
C GLU A 137 -18.38 6.17 -2.94
N GLU A 138 -18.48 4.85 -2.77
CA GLU A 138 -17.49 4.04 -2.05
C GLU A 138 -16.18 3.95 -2.83
N LEU A 139 -16.27 3.66 -4.14
CA LEU A 139 -15.13 3.65 -5.04
C LEU A 139 -14.48 5.04 -5.14
N ARG A 140 -15.30 6.09 -5.25
CA ARG A 140 -14.83 7.48 -5.30
C ARG A 140 -14.03 7.83 -4.05
N ARG A 141 -14.56 7.55 -2.86
CA ARG A 141 -13.85 7.81 -1.58
C ARG A 141 -12.57 6.99 -1.48
N PHE A 142 -12.59 5.74 -1.91
CA PHE A 142 -11.41 4.89 -1.96
C PHE A 142 -10.32 5.48 -2.84
N PHE A 143 -10.63 5.89 -4.08
CA PHE A 143 -9.65 6.53 -4.98
C PHE A 143 -9.27 7.96 -4.57
N GLN A 144 -9.99 8.56 -3.62
CA GLN A 144 -9.65 9.86 -3.03
C GLN A 144 -8.76 9.74 -1.78
N MET A 145 -8.43 8.52 -1.33
CA MET A 145 -7.54 8.35 -0.18
C MET A 145 -6.17 9.00 -0.46
N PRO A 146 -5.51 9.61 0.55
CA PRO A 146 -4.27 10.38 0.36
C PRO A 146 -3.17 9.63 -0.39
N TRP A 147 -3.13 8.30 -0.21
CA TRP A 147 -2.16 7.43 -0.88
C TRP A 147 -2.22 7.53 -2.41
N TRP A 148 -3.42 7.59 -3.01
CA TRP A 148 -3.60 7.66 -4.47
C TRP A 148 -3.10 8.95 -5.10
N SER A 149 -3.01 10.02 -4.31
CA SER A 149 -2.55 11.34 -4.78
C SER A 149 -1.03 11.49 -4.73
N ARG A 150 -0.30 10.47 -4.24
CA ARG A 150 1.16 10.52 -4.14
C ARG A 150 1.77 10.41 -5.54
N CYS A 151 2.75 11.25 -5.82
CA CYS A 151 3.51 11.22 -7.09
C CYS A 151 4.21 9.87 -7.34
N TRP A 152 4.39 9.04 -6.31
CA TRP A 152 5.12 7.77 -6.35
C TRP A 152 4.24 6.53 -6.65
N VAL A 153 2.91 6.64 -6.71
CA VAL A 153 2.01 5.49 -6.94
C VAL A 153 2.35 4.70 -8.22
N ARG A 154 2.78 5.39 -9.30
CA ARG A 154 3.22 4.73 -10.55
C ARG A 154 4.55 3.97 -10.44
N GLN A 155 5.37 4.26 -9.43
CA GLN A 155 6.68 3.63 -9.24
C GLN A 155 6.61 2.43 -8.28
N GLU A 156 5.57 2.37 -7.44
CA GLU A 156 5.36 1.34 -6.42
C GLU A 156 4.52 0.14 -6.92
N VAL A 157 3.71 0.33 -7.97
CA VAL A 157 2.78 -0.70 -8.53
C VAL A 157 3.21 -1.14 -9.94
N GLY A 158 4.46 -0.88 -10.32
CA GLY A 158 5.00 -1.13 -11.67
C GLY A 158 5.72 -2.46 -11.83
#